data_AF-A0A963QBX9-F1
#
_entry.id   AF-A0A963QBX9-F1
#
_cell.length_a   1.000
_cell.length_b   1.000
_cell.length_c   1.000
_cell.angle_alpha   90.00
_cell.angle_beta   90.00
_cell.angle_gamma   90.00
#
_symmetry.space_group_name_H-M   'P 1'
#
loop_
_entity.id
_entity.type
_entity.pdbx_description
1 polymer ?
#
loop_
_entity_poly.entity_id
_entity_poly.type
_entity_poly.pdbx_seq_one_letter_code
_entity_poly.pdbx_strand_id
1 'polypeptide(L)'
;MSRRPEEAHIDPDRLLAYWLQETDAAETDAIDMHLLECDRCGAALDDLIALSHGVKRAFAGGLVQTFVTAAFVGRLRAQGLRVREYRVPVDGSVNCSVSANDDVLIGRMAAPLDGVRRVDAALRMSPSEDETWVHDVPFDPATGEVVFAPALAQVRQLPSHDLEVRLLAVAANGSKDIGRYVFHHSR
;
A
#
# COMPACT_ATOMS: atom_id res chain seq x y z
N MET A 1 -40.93 -8.07 32.58
CA MET A 1 -40.23 -7.75 31.32
C MET A 1 -38.76 -8.03 31.54
N SER A 2 -38.32 -9.24 31.18
CA SER A 2 -36.95 -9.70 31.40
C SER A 2 -36.02 -8.94 30.46
N ARG A 3 -35.03 -8.22 30.99
CA ARG A 3 -33.94 -7.68 30.17
C ARG A 3 -33.21 -8.88 29.57
N ARG A 4 -33.17 -8.98 28.23
CA ARG A 4 -32.21 -9.84 27.53
C ARG A 4 -30.79 -9.40 27.97
N PRO A 5 -29.85 -10.34 28.13
CA PRO A 5 -28.46 -9.97 28.38
C PRO A 5 -28.00 -9.10 27.21
N GLU A 6 -27.18 -8.07 27.47
CA GLU A 6 -26.46 -7.37 26.41
C GLU A 6 -25.68 -8.42 25.61
N GLU A 7 -26.20 -8.79 24.44
CA GLU A 7 -25.49 -9.59 23.45
C GLU A 7 -24.23 -8.80 23.10
N ALA A 8 -23.07 -9.28 23.57
CA ALA A 8 -21.80 -8.65 23.31
C ALA A 8 -21.63 -8.51 21.79
N HIS A 9 -21.49 -7.26 21.33
CA HIS A 9 -21.26 -6.95 19.92
C HIS A 9 -19.96 -7.60 19.43
N ILE A 10 -19.92 -7.91 18.14
CA ILE A 10 -18.70 -8.41 17.49
C ILE A 10 -17.62 -7.33 17.58
N ASP A 11 -16.44 -7.75 18.00
CA ASP A 11 -15.24 -6.93 18.04
C ASP A 11 -14.83 -6.51 16.60
N PRO A 12 -14.42 -5.24 16.37
CA PRO A 12 -14.05 -4.77 15.03
C PRO A 12 -12.96 -5.60 14.34
N ASP A 13 -11.97 -6.12 15.07
CA ASP A 13 -10.89 -6.92 14.48
C ASP A 13 -11.42 -8.28 14.01
N ARG A 14 -12.37 -8.86 14.75
CA ARG A 14 -13.06 -10.10 14.34
C ARG A 14 -13.97 -9.87 13.14
N LEU A 15 -14.68 -8.74 13.10
CA LEU A 15 -15.51 -8.38 11.95
C LEU A 15 -14.66 -8.12 10.69
N LEU A 16 -13.47 -7.52 10.87
CA LEU A 16 -12.49 -7.33 9.81
C LEU A 16 -11.94 -8.68 9.31
N ALA A 17 -11.53 -9.58 10.21
CA ALA A 17 -11.07 -10.92 9.86
C ALA A 17 -12.13 -11.70 9.07
N TYR A 18 -13.40 -11.63 9.50
CA TYR A 18 -14.53 -12.21 8.77
C TYR A 18 -14.64 -11.64 7.35
N TRP A 19 -14.61 -10.32 7.22
CA TRP A 19 -14.70 -9.65 5.92
C TRP A 19 -13.52 -9.98 4.99
N LEU A 20 -12.33 -10.15 5.56
CA LEU A 20 -11.12 -10.56 4.84
C LEU A 20 -11.06 -12.07 4.55
N GLN A 21 -12.07 -12.84 4.98
CA GLN A 21 -12.11 -14.31 4.87
C GLN A 21 -10.96 -15.01 5.60
N GLU A 22 -10.56 -14.45 6.74
CA GLU A 22 -9.49 -14.94 7.62
C GLU A 22 -10.02 -15.74 8.82
N THR A 23 -11.34 -15.89 8.92
CA THR A 23 -12.02 -16.69 9.95
C THR A 23 -12.15 -18.14 9.53
N ASP A 24 -12.17 -19.05 10.51
CA ASP A 24 -12.53 -20.45 10.25
C ASP A 24 -14.04 -20.62 10.00
N ALA A 25 -14.47 -21.81 9.62
CA ALA A 25 -15.87 -22.08 9.31
C ALA A 25 -16.80 -21.89 10.52
N ALA A 26 -16.38 -22.30 11.72
CA ALA A 26 -17.22 -22.20 12.92
C ALA A 26 -17.36 -20.75 13.38
N GLU A 27 -16.30 -19.96 13.26
CA GLU A 27 -16.33 -18.53 13.56
C GLU A 27 -17.16 -17.75 12.53
N THR A 28 -17.02 -18.09 11.25
CA THR A 28 -17.84 -17.51 10.16
C THR A 28 -19.33 -17.73 10.44
N ASP A 29 -19.74 -18.98 10.72
CA ASP A 29 -21.14 -19.30 11.01
C ASP A 29 -21.67 -18.56 12.26
N ALA A 30 -20.84 -18.42 13.29
CA ALA A 30 -21.22 -17.70 14.51
C ALA A 30 -21.39 -16.19 14.27
N ILE A 31 -20.51 -15.60 13.45
CA ILE A 31 -20.57 -14.20 13.05
C ILE A 31 -21.80 -13.96 12.17
N ASP A 32 -22.05 -14.81 11.18
CA ASP A 32 -23.24 -14.74 10.32
C ASP A 32 -24.52 -14.76 11.16
N MET A 33 -24.64 -15.71 12.09
CA MET A 33 -25.80 -15.82 12.99
C MET A 33 -26.02 -14.54 13.81
N HIS A 34 -24.94 -13.94 14.33
CA HIS A 34 -25.03 -12.70 15.09
C HIS A 34 -25.42 -11.50 14.20
N LEU A 35 -24.87 -11.39 13.00
CA LEU A 35 -25.19 -10.32 12.05
C LEU A 35 -26.66 -10.34 11.63
N LEU A 36 -27.28 -11.52 11.57
CA LEU A 36 -28.72 -11.67 11.30
C LEU A 36 -29.61 -11.12 12.43
N GLU A 37 -29.12 -11.09 13.68
CA GLU A 37 -29.90 -10.70 14.86
C GLU A 37 -29.51 -9.33 15.44
N CYS A 38 -28.39 -8.74 15.00
CA CYS A 38 -27.84 -7.51 15.57
C CYS A 38 -27.64 -6.38 14.54
N ASP A 39 -28.61 -5.47 14.46
CA ASP A 39 -28.59 -4.30 13.56
C ASP A 39 -27.30 -3.46 13.70
N ARG A 40 -26.78 -3.32 14.91
CA ARG A 40 -25.56 -2.53 15.15
C ARG A 40 -24.32 -3.17 14.52
N CYS A 41 -24.21 -4.50 14.59
CA CYS A 41 -23.11 -5.21 13.96
C CYS A 41 -23.27 -5.26 12.43
N GLY A 42 -24.52 -5.33 11.93
CA GLY A 42 -24.82 -5.14 10.51
C GLY A 42 -24.37 -3.77 10.00
N ALA A 43 -24.72 -2.70 10.70
CA ALA A 43 -24.28 -1.34 10.33
C ALA A 43 -22.75 -1.18 10.36
N ALA A 44 -22.08 -1.80 11.34
CA ALA A 44 -20.62 -1.80 11.39
C ALA A 44 -19.98 -2.53 10.19
N LEU A 45 -20.60 -3.62 9.72
CA LEU A 45 -20.16 -4.32 8.51
C LEU A 45 -20.38 -3.46 7.26
N ASP A 46 -21.52 -2.78 7.15
CA ASP A 46 -21.80 -1.86 6.05
C ASP A 46 -20.77 -0.72 5.98
N ASP A 47 -20.41 -0.14 7.13
CA ASP A 47 -19.36 0.87 7.23
C ASP A 47 -18.00 0.34 6.75
N LEU A 48 -17.66 -0.91 7.11
CA LEU A 48 -16.43 -1.57 6.66
C LEU A 48 -16.43 -1.81 5.14
N ILE A 49 -17.56 -2.23 4.57
CA ILE A 49 -17.74 -2.39 3.12
C ILE A 49 -17.60 -1.05 2.41
N ALA A 50 -18.24 0.00 2.94
CA ALA A 50 -18.15 1.35 2.39
C ALA A 50 -16.72 1.88 2.40
N LEU A 51 -15.96 1.62 3.49
CA LEU A 51 -14.54 1.93 3.59
C LEU A 51 -13.72 1.20 2.51
N SER A 52 -13.93 -0.10 2.33
CA SER A 52 -13.27 -0.89 1.27
C SER A 52 -13.51 -0.30 -0.12
N HIS A 53 -14.74 0.12 -0.42
CA HIS A 53 -15.05 0.81 -1.67
C HIS A 53 -14.38 2.19 -1.76
N GLY A 54 -14.31 2.93 -0.66
CA GLY A 54 -13.59 4.20 -0.57
C GLY A 54 -12.10 4.06 -0.91
N VAL A 55 -11.44 3.07 -0.31
CA VAL A 55 -10.03 2.76 -0.60
C VAL A 55 -9.83 2.39 -2.07
N LYS A 56 -10.68 1.51 -2.62
CA LYS A 56 -10.62 1.15 -4.05
C LYS A 56 -10.76 2.36 -4.97
N ARG A 57 -11.68 3.28 -4.67
CA ARG A 57 -11.84 4.54 -5.42
C ARG A 57 -10.62 5.44 -5.28
N ALA A 58 -10.03 5.55 -4.09
CA ALA A 58 -8.82 6.36 -3.88
C ALA A 58 -7.63 5.82 -4.69
N PHE A 59 -7.44 4.51 -4.72
CA PHE A 59 -6.44 3.86 -5.58
C PHE A 59 -6.70 4.10 -7.06
N ALA A 60 -7.94 3.86 -7.52
CA ALA A 60 -8.31 4.09 -8.93
C ALA A 60 -8.18 5.56 -9.34
N GLY A 61 -8.38 6.49 -8.40
CA GLY A 61 -8.16 7.92 -8.59
C GLY A 61 -6.69 8.35 -8.53
N GLY A 62 -5.75 7.44 -8.27
CA GLY A 62 -4.33 7.76 -8.14
C GLY A 62 -4.01 8.66 -6.93
N LEU A 63 -4.85 8.61 -5.89
CA LEU A 63 -4.73 9.42 -4.67
C LEU A 63 -3.86 8.76 -3.60
N VAL A 64 -3.55 7.47 -3.78
CA VAL A 64 -2.79 6.69 -2.80
C VAL A 64 -1.33 6.62 -3.23
N GLN A 65 -0.44 7.01 -2.33
CA GLN A 65 0.98 6.75 -2.40
C GLN A 65 1.29 5.53 -1.53
N THR A 66 1.94 4.51 -2.09
CA THR A 66 2.28 3.31 -1.33
C THR A 66 3.40 2.49 -1.97
N PHE A 67 3.90 1.50 -1.24
CA PHE A 67 4.76 0.45 -1.76
C PHE A 67 3.93 -0.79 -2.06
N VAL A 68 4.27 -1.49 -3.14
CA VAL A 68 3.55 -2.65 -3.63
C VAL A 68 4.52 -3.76 -4.01
N THR A 69 4.00 -4.94 -4.31
CA THR A 69 4.82 -6.03 -4.86
C THR A 69 4.75 -6.06 -6.38
N ALA A 70 5.75 -6.67 -7.03
CA ALA A 70 5.72 -6.87 -8.48
C ALA A 70 4.47 -7.65 -8.94
N ALA A 71 4.01 -8.61 -8.13
CA ALA A 71 2.79 -9.39 -8.39
C ALA A 71 1.53 -8.50 -8.41
N PHE A 72 1.44 -7.51 -7.52
CA PHE A 72 0.34 -6.54 -7.52
C PHE A 72 0.31 -5.74 -8.83
N VAL A 73 1.47 -5.27 -9.30
CA VAL A 73 1.57 -4.55 -10.58
C VAL A 73 1.17 -5.43 -11.77
N GLY A 74 1.53 -6.72 -11.73
CA GLY A 74 1.07 -7.71 -12.71
C GLY A 74 -0.46 -7.83 -12.75
N ARG A 75 -1.12 -7.83 -11.60
CA ARG A 75 -2.60 -7.85 -11.51
C ARG A 75 -3.23 -6.59 -12.09
N LEU A 76 -2.67 -5.42 -11.83
CA LEU A 76 -3.17 -4.16 -12.43
C LEU A 76 -3.12 -4.20 -13.96
N ARG A 77 -2.02 -4.71 -14.52
CA ARG A 77 -1.90 -4.92 -15.98
C ARG A 77 -2.91 -5.91 -16.51
N ALA A 78 -3.12 -7.03 -15.81
CA ALA A 78 -4.11 -8.03 -16.19
C ALA A 78 -5.55 -7.48 -16.19
N GLN A 79 -5.82 -6.46 -15.38
CA GLN A 79 -7.08 -5.72 -15.34
C GLN A 79 -7.17 -4.62 -16.43
N GLY A 80 -6.17 -4.49 -17.29
CA GLY A 80 -6.17 -3.54 -18.41
C GLY A 80 -5.70 -2.12 -18.06
N LEU A 81 -5.19 -1.88 -16.85
CA LEU A 81 -4.67 -0.56 -16.48
C LEU A 81 -3.37 -0.24 -17.23
N ARG A 82 -3.23 1.02 -17.68
CA ARG A 82 -2.03 1.55 -18.33
C ARG A 82 -1.00 1.89 -17.26
N VAL A 83 -0.09 0.94 -17.03
CA VAL A 83 1.00 1.07 -16.05
C VAL A 83 2.26 1.61 -16.72
N ARG A 84 2.69 2.81 -16.31
CA ARG A 84 4.00 3.38 -16.65
C ARG A 84 5.02 3.02 -15.59
N GLU A 85 6.15 2.45 -15.99
CA GLU A 85 7.19 2.01 -15.06
C GLU A 85 8.56 2.60 -15.37
N TYR A 86 9.31 2.93 -14.33
CA TYR A 86 10.71 3.31 -14.39
C TYR A 86 11.54 2.37 -13.52
N ARG A 87 12.58 1.76 -14.09
CA ARG A 87 13.54 0.96 -13.35
C ARG A 87 14.77 1.79 -13.01
N VAL A 88 15.18 1.74 -11.75
CA VAL A 88 16.32 2.49 -11.22
C VAL A 88 17.31 1.49 -10.62
N PRO A 89 18.57 1.47 -11.09
CA PRO A 89 19.60 0.63 -10.47
C PRO A 89 19.90 1.12 -9.04
N VAL A 90 20.56 0.28 -8.25
CA VAL A 90 21.06 0.64 -6.90
C VAL A 90 21.86 1.94 -7.01
N ASP A 91 21.58 2.89 -6.13
CA ASP A 91 22.24 4.20 -6.06
C ASP A 91 22.09 5.07 -7.33
N GLY A 92 21.08 4.77 -8.15
CA GLY A 92 20.86 5.39 -9.45
C GLY A 92 19.79 6.49 -9.45
N SER A 93 19.60 7.07 -10.64
CA SER A 93 18.51 8.01 -10.90
C SER A 93 17.84 7.75 -12.25
N VAL A 94 16.66 8.34 -12.43
CA VAL A 94 15.90 8.24 -13.68
C VAL A 94 15.13 9.54 -13.94
N ASN A 95 15.06 9.93 -15.21
CA ASN A 95 14.12 10.96 -15.65
C ASN A 95 12.74 10.33 -15.80
N CYS A 96 11.78 10.77 -15.00
CA CYS A 96 10.42 10.27 -15.04
C CYS A 96 9.43 11.35 -15.45
N SER A 97 8.51 10.99 -16.33
CA SER A 97 7.37 11.81 -16.74
C SER A 97 6.07 11.03 -16.60
N VAL A 98 4.96 11.76 -16.59
CA VAL A 98 3.60 11.21 -16.56
C VAL A 98 2.79 11.72 -17.75
N SER A 99 2.02 10.85 -18.36
CA SER A 99 1.04 11.17 -19.40
C SER A 99 -0.36 11.30 -18.79
N ALA A 100 -1.23 12.04 -19.46
CA ALA A 100 -2.67 12.07 -19.17
C ALA A 100 -3.32 10.68 -19.31
N ASN A 101 -2.71 9.80 -20.10
CA ASN A 101 -3.18 8.45 -20.38
C ASN A 101 -2.61 7.38 -19.44
N ASP A 102 -1.73 7.72 -18.50
CA ASP A 102 -1.29 6.71 -17.53
C ASP A 102 -2.36 6.54 -16.46
N ASP A 103 -2.67 5.29 -16.11
CA ASP A 103 -3.59 5.01 -15.01
C ASP A 103 -2.80 4.82 -13.70
N VAL A 104 -1.56 4.30 -13.80
CA VAL A 104 -0.66 4.07 -12.66
C VAL A 104 0.80 4.37 -13.05
N LEU A 105 1.52 5.08 -12.17
CA LEU A 105 2.98 5.27 -12.26
C LEU A 105 3.69 4.38 -11.24
N ILE A 106 4.77 3.73 -11.64
CA ILE A 106 5.55 2.81 -10.80
C ILE A 106 7.04 3.12 -10.90
N GLY A 107 7.70 3.28 -9.75
CA GLY A 107 9.15 3.22 -9.61
C GLY A 107 9.58 1.83 -9.14
N ARG A 108 10.51 1.20 -9.86
CA ARG A 108 11.13 -0.08 -9.51
C ARG A 108 12.58 0.18 -9.13
N MET A 109 12.93 -0.06 -7.89
CA MET A 109 14.25 0.22 -7.33
C MET A 109 14.96 -1.10 -7.10
N ALA A 110 16.02 -1.39 -7.86
CA ALA A 110 16.82 -2.59 -7.66
C ALA A 110 17.54 -2.50 -6.30
N ALA A 111 17.46 -3.54 -5.48
CA ALA A 111 18.03 -3.56 -4.13
C ALA A 111 18.64 -4.94 -3.78
N PRO A 112 19.72 -5.00 -2.98
CA PRO A 112 20.28 -6.24 -2.47
C PRO A 112 19.41 -6.77 -1.32
N LEU A 113 18.41 -7.60 -1.65
CA LEU A 113 17.38 -8.08 -0.72
C LEU A 113 17.68 -9.46 -0.11
N ASP A 114 18.80 -10.08 -0.45
CA ASP A 114 19.15 -11.41 0.08
C ASP A 114 19.34 -11.35 1.60
N GLY A 115 18.68 -12.28 2.30
CA GLY A 115 18.68 -12.36 3.77
C GLY A 115 17.99 -11.19 4.50
N VAL A 116 17.41 -10.22 3.78
CA VAL A 116 16.68 -9.09 4.39
C VAL A 116 15.32 -9.55 4.89
N ARG A 117 14.96 -9.19 6.12
CA ARG A 117 13.67 -9.55 6.74
C ARG A 117 12.68 -8.41 6.81
N ARG A 118 13.17 -7.17 6.82
CA ARG A 118 12.37 -5.95 6.88
C ARG A 118 13.09 -4.84 6.14
N VAL A 119 12.32 -4.12 5.34
CA VAL A 119 12.76 -2.89 4.67
C VAL A 119 11.95 -1.73 5.22
N ASP A 120 12.62 -0.65 5.59
CA ASP A 120 12.00 0.65 5.81
C ASP A 120 12.44 1.59 4.68
N ALA A 121 11.64 2.62 4.39
CA ALA A 121 11.95 3.63 3.39
C ALA A 121 11.82 5.04 3.94
N ALA A 122 12.71 5.92 3.50
CA ALA A 122 12.60 7.36 3.71
C ALA A 122 12.40 8.05 2.35
N LEU A 123 11.37 8.88 2.25
CA LEU A 123 11.03 9.63 1.05
C LEU A 123 11.26 11.11 1.32
N ARG A 124 11.98 11.78 0.42
CA ARG A 124 12.23 13.20 0.48
C ARG A 124 11.94 13.84 -0.87
N MET A 125 11.08 14.85 -0.88
CA MET A 125 10.70 15.55 -2.11
C MET A 125 11.23 16.98 -2.09
N SER A 126 12.01 17.34 -3.12
CA SER A 126 12.52 18.70 -3.24
C SER A 126 11.38 19.73 -3.40
N PRO A 127 11.52 20.96 -2.87
CA PRO A 127 12.68 21.49 -2.15
C PRO A 127 12.66 21.20 -0.64
N SER A 128 11.72 20.38 -0.15
CA SER A 128 11.65 20.08 1.29
C SER A 128 12.85 19.25 1.74
N GLU A 129 13.33 19.54 2.95
CA GLU A 129 14.30 18.71 3.65
C GLU A 129 13.64 17.62 4.50
N ASP A 130 12.30 17.67 4.66
CA ASP A 130 11.55 16.72 5.46
C ASP A 130 11.54 15.33 4.82
N GLU A 131 11.81 14.32 5.66
CA GLU A 131 11.69 12.92 5.30
C GLU A 131 10.37 12.35 5.79
N THR A 132 9.61 11.75 4.87
CA THR A 132 8.48 10.89 5.22
C THR A 132 8.97 9.46 5.35
N TRP A 133 8.82 8.88 6.53
CA TRP A 133 9.20 7.50 6.81
C TRP A 133 8.05 6.54 6.57
N VAL A 134 8.36 5.43 5.90
CA VAL A 134 7.47 4.30 5.69
C VAL A 134 8.15 3.07 6.26
N HIS A 135 7.52 2.47 7.27
CA HIS A 135 8.03 1.28 7.94
C HIS A 135 7.41 0.03 7.34
N ASP A 136 8.15 -1.08 7.39
CA ASP A 136 7.68 -2.40 6.96
C ASP A 136 7.18 -2.42 5.51
N VAL A 137 8.02 -1.90 4.62
CA VAL A 137 7.78 -1.85 3.19
C VAL A 137 7.66 -3.27 2.63
N PRO A 138 6.58 -3.61 1.91
CA PRO A 138 6.46 -4.91 1.26
C PRO A 138 7.49 -5.07 0.13
N PHE A 139 8.16 -6.23 0.09
CA PHE A 139 9.10 -6.59 -0.97
C PHE A 139 9.08 -8.10 -1.23
N ASP A 140 9.59 -8.50 -2.40
CA ASP A 140 9.85 -9.90 -2.72
C ASP A 140 11.38 -10.07 -2.91
N PRO A 141 12.08 -10.78 -2.01
CA PRO A 141 13.52 -11.01 -2.14
C PRO A 141 13.90 -11.64 -3.48
N ALA A 142 13.02 -12.48 -4.06
CA ALA A 142 13.30 -13.18 -5.31
C ALA A 142 13.30 -12.24 -6.52
N THR A 143 12.60 -11.10 -6.45
CA THR A 143 12.60 -10.12 -7.54
C THR A 143 13.78 -9.15 -7.49
N GLY A 144 14.45 -9.01 -6.34
CA GLY A 144 15.57 -8.08 -6.18
C GLY A 144 15.20 -6.60 -6.39
N GLU A 145 13.91 -6.27 -6.23
CA GLU A 145 13.36 -4.93 -6.46
C GLU A 145 12.37 -4.56 -5.34
N VAL A 146 12.39 -3.29 -4.94
CA VAL A 146 11.33 -2.65 -4.15
C VAL A 146 10.50 -1.77 -5.09
N VAL A 147 9.18 -1.90 -5.00
CA VAL A 147 8.26 -1.25 -5.95
C VAL A 147 7.44 -0.17 -5.25
N PHE A 148 7.51 1.04 -5.78
CA PHE A 148 6.85 2.22 -5.25
C PHE A 148 5.83 2.77 -6.25
N ALA A 149 4.62 3.03 -5.78
CA ALA A 149 3.54 3.66 -6.52
C ALA A 149 3.24 5.03 -5.90
N PRO A 150 3.73 6.14 -6.50
CA PRO A 150 3.37 7.48 -6.03
C PRO A 150 1.88 7.78 -6.28
N ALA A 151 1.35 8.76 -5.55
CA ALA A 151 0.02 9.29 -5.81
C ALA A 151 0.01 10.05 -7.16
N LEU A 152 -0.30 9.35 -8.25
CA LEU A 152 -0.28 9.89 -9.62
C LEU A 152 -1.08 11.19 -9.76
N ALA A 153 -2.22 11.31 -9.07
CA ALA A 153 -3.02 12.53 -9.07
C ALA A 153 -2.26 13.73 -8.50
N GLN A 154 -1.42 13.53 -7.48
CA GLN A 154 -0.58 14.59 -6.91
C GLN A 154 0.60 14.89 -7.84
N VAL A 155 1.29 13.85 -8.31
CA VAL A 155 2.44 13.99 -9.23
C VAL A 155 2.10 14.86 -10.44
N ARG A 156 0.91 14.67 -11.04
CA ARG A 156 0.42 15.47 -12.18
C ARG A 156 0.28 16.96 -11.88
N GLN A 157 -0.02 17.33 -10.64
CA GLN A 157 -0.25 18.72 -10.24
C GLN A 157 1.05 19.41 -9.82
N LEU A 158 2.04 18.64 -9.36
CA LEU A 158 3.32 19.18 -8.89
C LEU A 158 4.13 19.80 -10.06
N PRO A 159 4.95 20.82 -9.78
CA PRO A 159 5.97 21.27 -10.73
C PRO A 159 7.06 20.20 -10.87
N SER A 160 8.03 20.43 -11.76
CA SER A 160 9.21 19.57 -11.81
C SER A 160 9.89 19.53 -10.44
N HIS A 161 10.22 18.33 -9.98
CA HIS A 161 10.78 18.08 -8.66
C HIS A 161 11.60 16.79 -8.67
N ASP A 162 12.52 16.67 -7.71
CA ASP A 162 13.18 15.42 -7.42
C ASP A 162 12.48 14.73 -6.25
N LEU A 163 12.16 13.44 -6.44
CA LEU A 163 11.81 12.54 -5.35
C LEU A 163 13.02 11.65 -5.07
N GLU A 164 13.56 11.77 -3.87
CA GLU A 164 14.56 10.85 -3.35
C GLU A 164 13.89 9.76 -2.50
N VAL A 165 14.27 8.52 -2.73
CA VAL A 165 13.88 7.37 -1.92
C VAL A 165 15.13 6.71 -1.37
N ARG A 166 15.22 6.54 -0.06
CA ARG A 166 16.25 5.72 0.60
C ARG A 166 15.60 4.45 1.13
N LEU A 167 16.23 3.31 0.88
CA LEU A 167 15.80 2.00 1.37
C LEU A 167 16.78 1.51 2.44
N LEU A 168 16.25 0.99 3.54
CA LEU A 168 17.02 0.54 4.68
C LEU A 168 16.63 -0.90 5.04
N ALA A 169 17.59 -1.80 5.11
CA ALA A 169 17.40 -3.11 5.73
C ALA A 169 17.47 -2.96 7.25
N VAL A 170 16.44 -3.43 7.95
CA VAL A 170 16.36 -3.36 9.41
C VAL A 170 16.75 -4.72 10.01
N ALA A 171 17.73 -4.71 10.91
CA ALA A 171 18.19 -5.86 11.65
C ALA A 171 18.23 -5.57 13.16
N ALA A 172 18.40 -6.60 13.98
CA ALA A 172 18.42 -6.48 15.45
C ALA A 172 19.53 -5.55 15.98
N ASN A 173 20.60 -5.37 15.22
CA ASN A 173 21.74 -4.51 15.56
C ASN A 173 21.69 -3.11 14.92
N GLY A 174 20.59 -2.76 14.25
CA GLY A 174 20.38 -1.47 13.62
C GLY A 174 19.92 -1.56 12.17
N SER A 175 19.83 -0.40 11.53
CA SER A 175 19.43 -0.27 10.14
C SER A 175 20.63 0.00 9.24
N LYS A 176 20.63 -0.55 8.03
CA LYS A 176 21.66 -0.33 7.01
C LYS A 176 21.02 0.12 5.71
N ASP A 177 21.55 1.19 5.12
CA ASP A 177 21.15 1.62 3.77
C ASP A 177 21.46 0.51 2.74
N ILE A 178 20.44 0.17 1.96
CA ILE A 178 20.52 -0.83 0.87
C ILE A 178 20.30 -0.20 -0.51
N GLY A 179 20.00 1.09 -0.57
CA GLY A 179 20.03 1.85 -1.81
C GLY A 179 19.42 3.25 -1.68
N ARG A 180 19.88 4.17 -2.52
CA ARG A 180 19.36 5.53 -2.67
C ARG A 180 18.94 5.77 -4.11
N TYR A 181 17.76 6.34 -4.35
CA TYR A 181 17.21 6.48 -5.70
C TYR A 181 16.67 7.88 -5.89
N VAL A 182 16.92 8.46 -7.07
CA VAL A 182 16.39 9.78 -7.42
C VAL A 182 15.50 9.69 -8.65
N PHE A 183 14.27 10.14 -8.51
CA PHE A 183 13.31 10.28 -9.61
C PHE A 183 13.24 11.76 -9.99
N HIS A 184 13.83 12.11 -11.12
CA HIS A 184 13.75 13.45 -11.68
C HIS A 184 12.42 13.60 -12.40
N HIS A 185 11.42 14.16 -11.71
CA HIS A 185 10.11 14.34 -12.28
C HIS A 185 10.07 15.60 -13.13
N SER A 186 9.79 15.44 -14.42
CA SER A 186 9.51 16.52 -15.35
C SER A 186 8.08 16.41 -15.88
N ARG A 187 7.40 17.55 -16.04
CA ARG A 187 6.11 17.62 -16.74
C ARG A 187 6.24 17.25 -18.22
#